data_AF-A0A7X6XCB9-F1
#
_entry.id   AF-A0A7X6XCB9-F1
#
_cell.length_a   1.000
_cell.length_b   1.000
_cell.length_c   1.000
_cell.angle_alpha   90.00
_cell.angle_beta   90.00
_cell.angle_gamma   90.00
#
_symmetry.space_group_name_H-M   'P 1'
#
loop_
_entity.id
_entity.type
_entity.pdbx_description
1 polymer ?
#
loop_
_entity_poly.entity_id
_entity_poly.type
_entity_poly.pdbx_seq_one_letter_code
_entity_poly.pdbx_strand_id
1 'polypeptide(L)'
;MKLFKKIFIFVIVLLVLLTLLAYIDYFLVKTNGKLPIISLKKEFEEKDVVVYNALFYKVWYCKTDKTITIGSYSDVDVICSLPYDFEDGYYTNTSGIKISEKDIYMITYKNLYTKEMIDMMKSKSNVDDALYVSNMYFGSKYEKISNINDKVSLVVFPEFGLNGNVYEYIYNKEDEHNYYCMKNESNENETMFSKYLDGKCSDDYNYMKMDSKWCLLYKNSTLVNNPDLVKGLCEE
;
A
#
# COMPACT_ATOMS: atom_id res chain seq x y z
N MET A 1 -46.29 -18.86 -27.20
CA MET A 1 -46.03 -18.88 -25.74
C MET A 1 -45.15 -20.04 -25.27
N LYS A 2 -45.39 -21.31 -25.65
CA LYS A 2 -44.59 -22.47 -25.19
C LYS A 2 -43.12 -22.45 -25.66
N LEU A 3 -42.86 -22.03 -26.90
CA LEU A 3 -41.49 -21.95 -27.45
C LEU A 3 -40.66 -20.84 -26.76
N PHE A 4 -41.25 -19.67 -26.59
CA PHE A 4 -40.65 -18.55 -25.84
C PHE A 4 -40.32 -18.93 -24.40
N LYS A 5 -41.21 -19.64 -23.69
CA LYS A 5 -40.93 -20.14 -22.33
C LYS A 5 -39.75 -21.12 -22.31
N LYS A 6 -39.63 -22.00 -23.29
CA LYS A 6 -38.49 -22.94 -23.41
C LYS A 6 -37.17 -22.21 -23.67
N ILE A 7 -37.16 -21.24 -24.59
CA ILE A 7 -35.98 -20.41 -24.90
C ILE A 7 -35.57 -19.61 -23.66
N PHE A 8 -36.53 -19.03 -22.95
CA PHE A 8 -36.28 -18.25 -21.73
C PHE A 8 -35.66 -19.10 -20.61
N ILE A 9 -36.19 -20.31 -20.37
CA ILE A 9 -35.61 -21.26 -19.41
C ILE A 9 -34.18 -21.63 -19.81
N PHE A 10 -33.95 -21.90 -21.10
CA PHE A 10 -32.61 -22.24 -21.59
C PHE A 10 -31.60 -21.10 -21.35
N VAL A 11 -32.01 -19.85 -21.60
CA VAL A 11 -31.17 -18.67 -21.34
C VAL A 11 -30.84 -18.53 -19.86
N ILE A 12 -31.81 -18.76 -18.96
CA ILE A 12 -31.58 -18.72 -17.51
C ILE A 12 -30.58 -19.80 -17.09
N VAL A 13 -30.77 -21.04 -17.56
CA VAL A 13 -29.86 -22.15 -17.23
C VAL A 13 -28.44 -21.84 -17.72
N LEU A 14 -28.30 -21.28 -18.92
CA LEU A 14 -27.02 -20.86 -19.47
C LEU A 14 -26.36 -19.75 -18.62
N LEU A 15 -27.13 -18.75 -18.20
CA LEU A 15 -26.66 -17.67 -17.31
C LEU A 15 -26.17 -18.22 -15.97
N VAL A 16 -26.90 -19.17 -15.37
CA VAL A 16 -26.51 -19.80 -14.10
C VAL A 16 -25.21 -20.61 -14.25
N LEU A 17 -25.03 -21.31 -15.38
CA LEU A 17 -23.79 -22.03 -15.64
C LEU A 17 -22.60 -21.07 -15.81
N LEU A 18 -22.79 -19.96 -16.51
CA LEU A 18 -21.76 -18.94 -16.69
C LEU A 18 -21.36 -18.26 -15.37
N THR A 19 -22.32 -17.95 -14.50
CA THR A 19 -22.02 -17.37 -13.18
C THR A 19 -21.28 -18.37 -12.29
N LEU A 20 -21.65 -19.65 -12.33
CA LEU A 20 -20.95 -20.69 -11.56
C LEU A 20 -19.50 -20.85 -12.01
N LEU A 21 -19.25 -20.85 -13.33
CA LEU A 21 -17.89 -20.92 -13.89
C LEU A 21 -17.05 -19.69 -13.49
N ALA A 22 -17.62 -18.49 -13.59
CA ALA A 22 -16.94 -17.27 -13.18
C ALA A 22 -16.61 -17.26 -11.67
N TYR A 23 -17.48 -17.84 -10.84
CA TYR A 23 -17.24 -17.98 -9.40
C TYR A 23 -16.11 -18.96 -9.10
N ILE A 24 -16.06 -20.12 -9.77
CA ILE A 24 -14.98 -21.10 -9.63
C ILE A 24 -13.65 -20.48 -10.03
N ASP A 25 -13.61 -19.75 -11.15
CA ASP A 25 -12.41 -19.06 -11.62
C ASP A 25 -11.92 -18.04 -10.58
N TYR A 26 -12.82 -17.17 -10.07
CA TYR A 26 -12.50 -16.23 -8.99
C TYR A 26 -11.94 -16.92 -7.74
N PHE A 27 -12.56 -18.03 -7.33
CA PHE A 27 -12.12 -18.80 -6.16
C PHE A 27 -10.70 -19.34 -6.36
N LEU A 28 -10.40 -19.90 -7.53
CA LEU A 28 -9.07 -20.41 -7.86
C LEU A 28 -7.99 -19.32 -7.86
N VAL A 29 -8.30 -18.13 -8.37
CA VAL A 29 -7.39 -16.98 -8.32
C VAL A 29 -7.13 -16.59 -6.87
N LYS A 30 -8.19 -16.46 -6.07
CA LYS A 30 -8.11 -16.02 -4.68
C LYS A 30 -7.38 -16.99 -3.76
N THR A 31 -7.61 -18.30 -3.89
CA THR A 31 -7.06 -19.28 -2.94
C THR A 31 -5.70 -19.82 -3.36
N ASN A 32 -5.44 -19.96 -4.66
CA ASN A 32 -4.26 -20.64 -5.16
C ASN A 32 -3.25 -19.70 -5.82
N GLY A 33 -3.53 -18.39 -5.88
CA GLY A 33 -2.69 -17.43 -6.61
C GLY A 33 -2.53 -17.79 -8.08
N LYS A 34 -3.54 -18.44 -8.68
CA LYS A 34 -3.52 -18.77 -10.11
C LYS A 34 -4.05 -17.59 -10.91
N LEU A 35 -3.63 -17.48 -12.16
CA LEU A 35 -4.19 -16.49 -13.08
C LEU A 35 -5.59 -16.92 -13.55
N PRO A 36 -6.49 -15.97 -13.79
CA PRO A 36 -7.85 -16.26 -14.24
C PRO A 36 -7.85 -16.91 -15.62
N ILE A 37 -8.56 -18.04 -15.75
CA ILE A 37 -8.65 -18.81 -17.00
C ILE A 37 -9.60 -18.13 -17.99
N ILE A 38 -10.69 -17.54 -17.48
CA ILE A 38 -11.71 -16.87 -18.30
C ILE A 38 -11.52 -15.36 -18.19
N SER A 39 -10.58 -14.82 -18.97
CA SER A 39 -10.26 -13.40 -18.94
C SER A 39 -9.72 -12.87 -20.27
N LEU A 40 -9.89 -11.57 -20.48
CA LEU A 40 -9.22 -10.84 -21.54
C LEU A 40 -7.89 -10.29 -21.01
N LYS A 41 -6.80 -10.82 -21.56
CA LYS A 41 -5.44 -10.40 -21.25
C LYS A 41 -5.09 -9.11 -21.98
N LYS A 42 -4.60 -8.11 -21.25
CA LYS A 42 -4.02 -6.88 -21.78
C LYS A 42 -2.64 -6.68 -21.16
N GLU A 43 -1.62 -6.59 -22.00
CA GLU A 43 -0.26 -6.33 -21.54
C GLU A 43 0.06 -4.84 -21.59
N PHE A 44 0.73 -4.36 -20.56
CA PHE A 44 1.28 -3.01 -20.46
C PHE A 44 2.79 -3.16 -20.25
N GLU A 45 3.54 -3.31 -21.35
CA GLU A 45 4.98 -3.54 -21.32
C GLU A 45 5.74 -2.44 -20.57
N GLU A 46 5.37 -1.17 -20.79
CA GLU A 46 5.97 -0.02 -20.11
C GLU A 46 5.81 -0.05 -18.58
N LYS A 47 4.78 -0.74 -18.09
CA LYS A 47 4.46 -0.83 -16.66
C LYS A 47 4.81 -2.18 -16.04
N ASP A 48 5.35 -3.10 -16.84
CA ASP A 48 5.63 -4.49 -16.48
C ASP A 48 4.41 -5.21 -15.85
N VAL A 49 3.20 -4.83 -16.29
CA VAL A 49 1.92 -5.36 -15.78
C VAL A 49 1.19 -6.12 -16.87
N VAL A 50 0.58 -7.24 -16.48
CA VAL A 50 -0.48 -7.87 -17.27
C VAL A 50 -1.80 -7.72 -16.52
N VAL A 51 -2.78 -7.10 -17.17
CA VAL A 51 -4.14 -7.01 -16.64
C VAL A 51 -4.99 -8.10 -17.27
N TYR A 52 -5.58 -8.93 -16.42
CA TYR A 52 -6.57 -9.92 -16.81
C TYR A 52 -7.95 -9.42 -16.41
N ASN A 53 -8.76 -9.06 -17.42
CA ASN A 53 -10.13 -8.62 -17.23
C ASN A 53 -11.05 -9.84 -17.25
N ALA A 54 -11.41 -10.34 -16.07
CA ALA A 54 -12.37 -11.44 -15.90
C ALA A 54 -13.80 -10.90 -15.83
N LEU A 55 -14.81 -11.78 -15.89
CA LEU A 55 -16.21 -11.36 -16.06
C LEU A 55 -16.72 -10.37 -15.00
N PHE A 56 -16.26 -10.52 -13.74
CA PHE A 56 -16.73 -9.74 -12.59
C PHE A 56 -15.60 -9.06 -11.79
N TYR A 57 -14.35 -9.25 -12.21
CA TYR A 57 -13.17 -8.76 -11.48
C TYR A 57 -12.01 -8.53 -12.45
N LYS A 58 -11.03 -7.76 -11.98
CA LYS A 58 -9.73 -7.60 -12.65
C LYS A 58 -8.65 -8.25 -11.81
N VAL A 59 -7.62 -8.73 -12.50
CA VAL A 59 -6.39 -9.19 -11.87
C VAL A 59 -5.25 -8.41 -12.49
N TRP A 60 -4.44 -7.76 -11.66
CA TRP A 60 -3.16 -7.21 -12.06
C TRP A 60 -2.09 -8.22 -11.68
N TYR A 61 -1.37 -8.69 -12.69
CA TYR A 61 -0.20 -9.54 -12.53
C TYR A 61 1.04 -8.69 -12.79
N CYS A 62 1.86 -8.52 -11.78
CA CYS A 62 3.14 -7.86 -11.89
C CYS A 62 4.17 -8.86 -12.38
N LYS A 63 4.72 -8.65 -13.57
CA LYS A 63 5.70 -9.58 -14.16
C LYS A 63 7.00 -9.62 -13.34
N THR A 64 7.31 -8.51 -12.66
CA THR A 64 8.53 -8.25 -11.92
C THR A 64 8.70 -9.12 -10.68
N ASP A 65 7.70 -9.12 -9.80
CA ASP A 65 7.69 -9.86 -8.53
C ASP A 65 6.72 -11.06 -8.56
N LYS A 66 6.06 -11.29 -9.70
CA LYS A 66 5.05 -12.32 -9.92
C LYS A 66 3.85 -12.21 -8.98
N THR A 67 3.62 -11.03 -8.40
CA THR A 67 2.49 -10.80 -7.52
C THR A 67 1.19 -10.69 -8.29
N ILE A 68 0.11 -11.09 -7.63
CA ILE A 68 -1.25 -11.10 -8.17
C ILE A 68 -2.11 -10.27 -7.24
N THR A 69 -2.64 -9.17 -7.75
CA THR A 69 -3.62 -8.35 -7.04
C THR A 69 -4.99 -8.52 -7.70
N ILE A 70 -6.00 -8.85 -6.91
CA ILE A 70 -7.39 -8.95 -7.36
C ILE A 70 -8.10 -7.65 -7.00
N GLY A 71 -8.87 -7.10 -7.93
CA GLY A 71 -9.75 -5.97 -7.63
C GLY A 71 -10.91 -5.84 -8.60
N SER A 72 -11.57 -4.70 -8.53
CA SER A 72 -12.81 -4.39 -9.22
C SER A 72 -12.58 -3.55 -10.48
N TYR A 73 -13.62 -3.40 -11.29
CA TYR A 73 -13.57 -2.51 -12.46
C TYR A 73 -13.57 -1.02 -12.09
N SER A 74 -13.99 -0.67 -10.88
CA SER A 74 -13.95 0.70 -10.34
C SER A 74 -12.62 1.06 -9.68
N ASP A 75 -11.75 0.07 -9.43
CA ASP A 75 -10.46 0.33 -8.81
C ASP A 75 -9.54 1.05 -9.81
N VAL A 76 -8.75 1.99 -9.29
CA VAL A 76 -7.66 2.63 -10.05
C VAL A 76 -6.66 1.55 -10.45
N ASP A 77 -6.07 1.65 -11.65
CA ASP A 77 -5.13 0.63 -12.12
C ASP A 77 -4.01 0.40 -11.10
N VAL A 78 -3.80 -0.86 -10.69
CA VAL A 78 -2.71 -1.23 -9.79
C VAL A 78 -1.40 -1.00 -10.52
N ILE A 79 -0.59 -0.10 -9.97
CA ILE A 79 0.76 0.19 -10.43
C ILE A 79 1.66 -0.89 -9.83
N CYS A 80 2.16 -1.81 -10.67
CA CYS A 80 3.23 -2.69 -10.25
C CYS A 80 4.47 -1.87 -9.96
N SER A 81 5.27 -2.32 -8.99
CA SER A 81 6.61 -1.77 -8.78
C SER A 81 7.40 -1.96 -10.06
N LEU A 82 7.61 -0.88 -10.81
CA LEU A 82 8.44 -0.90 -12.02
C LEU A 82 9.83 -1.46 -11.65
N PRO A 83 10.39 -2.40 -12.43
CA PRO A 83 11.74 -2.89 -12.18
C PRO A 83 12.74 -1.74 -12.18
N TYR A 84 13.55 -1.68 -11.13
CA TYR A 84 14.75 -0.86 -11.07
C TYR A 84 15.92 -1.78 -11.38
N ASP A 85 16.73 -1.38 -12.35
CA ASP A 85 18.00 -2.06 -12.62
C ASP A 85 19.03 -1.49 -11.64
N PHE A 86 19.46 -2.34 -10.70
CA PHE A 86 20.46 -1.98 -9.70
C PHE A 86 21.84 -2.44 -10.15
N GLU A 87 22.77 -1.49 -10.23
CA GLU A 87 24.19 -1.76 -10.42
C GLU A 87 24.91 -1.47 -9.09
N ASP A 88 25.62 -2.47 -8.56
CA ASP A 88 26.30 -2.41 -7.27
C ASP A 88 25.41 -1.92 -6.10
N GLY A 89 24.11 -2.25 -6.13
CA GLY A 89 23.14 -1.86 -5.10
C GLY A 89 22.57 -0.44 -5.25
N TYR A 90 22.78 0.20 -6.41
CA TYR A 90 22.28 1.54 -6.71
C TYR A 90 21.49 1.60 -8.01
N TYR A 91 20.42 2.39 -7.99
CA TYR A 91 19.75 2.88 -9.18
C TYR A 91 20.30 4.25 -9.55
N THR A 92 20.53 4.50 -10.83
CA THR A 92 20.88 5.83 -11.33
C THR A 92 19.72 6.39 -12.14
N ASN A 93 19.14 7.50 -11.69
CA ASN A 93 18.02 8.12 -12.38
C ASN A 93 18.46 8.85 -13.67
N THR A 94 17.52 9.39 -14.43
CA THR A 94 17.84 10.07 -15.71
C THR A 94 18.73 11.32 -15.56
N SER A 95 18.79 11.91 -14.37
CA SER A 95 19.68 13.04 -14.05
C SER A 95 21.06 12.62 -13.54
N GLY A 96 21.37 11.32 -13.53
CA GLY A 96 22.66 10.78 -13.08
C GLY A 96 22.80 10.66 -11.55
N ILE A 97 21.70 10.75 -10.80
CA ILE A 97 21.72 10.68 -9.34
C ILE A 97 21.67 9.22 -8.93
N LYS A 98 22.67 8.79 -8.15
CA LYS A 98 22.72 7.46 -7.53
C LYS A 98 21.82 7.42 -6.28
N ILE A 99 20.90 6.46 -6.26
CA ILE A 99 19.95 6.22 -5.18
C ILE A 99 20.11 4.76 -4.76
N SER A 100 20.24 4.49 -3.46
CA SER A 100 20.45 3.12 -2.99
C SER A 100 19.19 2.28 -3.23
N GLU A 101 19.36 0.96 -3.36
CA GLU A 101 18.25 0.01 -3.47
C GLU A 101 17.23 0.17 -2.33
N LYS A 102 17.73 0.25 -1.07
CA LYS A 102 16.90 0.51 0.11
C LYS A 102 16.06 1.79 -0.05
N ASP A 103 16.68 2.87 -0.50
CA ASP A 103 16.02 4.17 -0.65
C ASP A 103 14.95 4.13 -1.75
N ILE A 104 15.23 3.45 -2.88
CA ILE A 104 14.25 3.24 -3.94
C ILE A 104 13.03 2.48 -3.42
N TYR A 105 13.23 1.39 -2.69
CA TYR A 105 12.11 0.63 -2.12
C TYR A 105 11.33 1.44 -1.09
N MET A 106 11.98 2.32 -0.33
CA MET A 106 11.31 3.21 0.61
C MET A 106 10.44 4.25 -0.11
N ILE A 107 10.99 5.00 -1.07
CA ILE A 107 10.25 6.08 -1.74
C ILE A 107 9.14 5.54 -2.66
N THR A 108 9.32 4.35 -3.21
CA THR A 108 8.31 3.70 -4.07
C THR A 108 7.32 2.83 -3.29
N TYR A 109 7.50 2.68 -1.97
CA TYR A 109 6.64 1.83 -1.16
C TYR A 109 5.17 2.25 -1.33
N LYS A 110 4.33 1.27 -1.68
CA LYS A 110 2.91 1.47 -2.01
C LYS A 110 2.67 2.61 -3.03
N ASN A 111 3.57 2.77 -3.99
CA ASN A 111 3.50 3.74 -5.09
C ASN A 111 3.45 5.21 -4.63
N LEU A 112 4.09 5.53 -3.49
CA LEU A 112 4.18 6.89 -2.98
C LEU A 112 4.87 7.85 -3.98
N TYR A 113 5.97 7.41 -4.58
CA TYR A 113 6.61 8.04 -5.74
C TYR A 113 6.70 7.02 -6.87
N THR A 114 6.26 7.40 -8.07
CA THR A 114 6.42 6.56 -9.26
C THR A 114 7.85 6.65 -9.79
N LYS A 115 8.26 5.68 -10.61
CA LYS A 115 9.56 5.73 -11.30
C LYS A 115 9.74 7.01 -12.12
N GLU A 116 8.70 7.44 -12.84
CA GLU A 116 8.72 8.70 -13.60
C GLU A 116 9.02 9.90 -12.70
N MET A 117 8.41 9.97 -11.50
CA MET A 117 8.68 11.04 -10.53
C MET A 117 10.12 11.01 -10.03
N ILE A 118 10.67 9.82 -9.81
CA ILE A 118 12.06 9.61 -9.37
C ILE A 118 13.04 9.97 -10.49
N ASP A 119 12.71 9.63 -11.74
CA ASP A 119 13.49 9.98 -12.92
C ASP A 119 13.51 11.47 -13.18
N MET A 120 12.43 12.19 -12.84
CA MET A 120 12.38 13.65 -12.93
C MET A 120 13.14 14.39 -11.80
N MET A 121 13.64 13.69 -10.78
CA MET A 121 14.42 14.32 -9.71
C MET A 121 15.76 14.84 -10.23
N LYS A 122 16.03 16.12 -10.01
CA LYS A 122 17.22 16.82 -10.57
C LYS A 122 18.34 17.04 -9.57
N SER A 123 18.11 16.74 -8.30
CA SER A 123 19.10 16.91 -7.24
C SER A 123 18.97 15.87 -6.15
N LYS A 124 20.07 15.64 -5.40
CA LYS A 124 20.06 14.77 -4.22
C LYS A 124 19.05 15.24 -3.17
N SER A 125 18.86 16.56 -3.03
CA SER A 125 17.82 17.14 -2.17
C SER A 125 16.42 16.64 -2.53
N ASN A 126 16.09 16.44 -3.81
CA ASN A 126 14.77 15.93 -4.18
C ASN A 126 14.56 14.48 -3.70
N VAL A 127 15.62 13.66 -3.76
CA VAL A 127 15.60 12.28 -3.25
C VAL A 127 15.45 12.29 -1.74
N ASP A 128 16.22 13.13 -1.05
CA ASP A 128 16.20 13.22 0.42
C ASP A 128 14.85 13.73 0.94
N ASP A 129 14.22 14.67 0.21
CA ASP A 129 12.87 15.14 0.52
C ASP A 129 11.82 14.04 0.30
N ALA A 130 11.95 13.22 -0.75
CA ALA A 130 11.05 12.09 -0.99
C ALA A 130 11.19 10.98 0.08
N LEU A 131 12.43 10.70 0.50
CA LEU A 131 12.73 9.80 1.61
C LEU A 131 12.11 10.30 2.91
N TYR A 132 12.28 11.60 3.20
CA TYR A 132 11.67 12.23 4.36
C TYR A 132 10.15 12.09 4.36
N VAL A 133 9.50 12.36 3.21
CA VAL A 133 8.05 12.20 3.08
C VAL A 133 7.62 10.76 3.34
N SER A 134 8.30 9.79 2.70
CA SER A 134 7.99 8.36 2.84
C SER A 134 8.13 7.88 4.26
N ASN A 135 9.28 8.14 4.88
CA ASN A 135 9.61 7.67 6.21
C ASN A 135 8.62 8.21 7.26
N MET A 136 8.28 9.50 7.19
CA MET A 136 7.31 10.09 8.10
C MET A 136 5.89 9.57 7.86
N TYR A 137 5.47 9.40 6.59
CA TYR A 137 4.12 8.94 6.27
C TYR A 137 3.86 7.51 6.74
N PHE A 138 4.76 6.59 6.45
CA PHE A 138 4.60 5.19 6.82
C PHE A 138 5.03 4.92 8.26
N GLY A 139 6.04 5.63 8.76
CA GLY A 139 6.49 5.54 10.16
C GLY A 139 5.48 6.12 11.16
N SER A 140 4.51 6.93 10.71
CA SER A 140 3.39 7.39 11.55
C SER A 140 2.20 6.42 11.58
N LYS A 141 2.22 5.37 10.76
CA LYS A 141 1.23 4.28 10.86
C LYS A 141 1.52 3.46 12.09
N TYR A 142 0.50 2.90 12.71
CA TYR A 142 0.67 2.07 13.90
C TYR A 142 -0.30 0.89 13.88
N GLU A 143 0.09 -0.19 14.54
CA GLU A 143 -0.77 -1.32 14.82
C GLU A 143 -1.07 -1.39 16.32
N LYS A 144 -2.33 -1.68 16.64
CA LYS A 144 -2.76 -1.91 18.02
C LYS A 144 -2.35 -3.31 18.47
N ILE A 145 -1.67 -3.38 19.60
CA ILE A 145 -1.26 -4.63 20.25
C ILE A 145 -2.32 -5.07 21.25
N SER A 146 -2.63 -4.21 22.22
CA SER A 146 -3.54 -4.55 23.33
C SER A 146 -4.18 -3.31 23.94
N ASN A 147 -5.15 -3.50 24.83
CA ASN A 147 -5.67 -2.44 25.70
C ASN A 147 -4.95 -2.50 27.05
N ILE A 148 -4.42 -1.38 27.51
CA ILE A 148 -3.89 -1.24 28.88
C ILE A 148 -5.06 -0.93 29.82
N ASN A 149 -5.96 -0.04 29.39
CA ASN A 149 -7.22 0.29 30.06
C ASN A 149 -8.24 0.81 29.03
N ASP A 150 -9.42 1.24 29.50
CA ASP A 150 -10.52 1.69 28.63
C ASP A 150 -10.16 2.90 27.74
N LYS A 151 -9.13 3.68 28.08
CA LYS A 151 -8.72 4.91 27.39
C LYS A 151 -7.33 4.83 26.74
N VAL A 152 -6.54 3.82 27.08
CA VAL A 152 -5.15 3.70 26.66
C VAL A 152 -4.91 2.32 26.03
N SER A 153 -4.42 2.33 24.79
CA SER A 153 -4.01 1.13 24.06
C SER A 153 -2.50 1.09 23.92
N LEU A 154 -1.94 -0.11 23.90
CA LEU A 154 -0.55 -0.34 23.51
C LEU A 154 -0.49 -0.47 21.99
N VAL A 155 0.41 0.25 21.35
CA VAL A 155 0.60 0.26 19.90
C VAL A 155 2.08 0.11 19.55
N VAL A 156 2.34 -0.28 18.31
CA VAL A 156 3.69 -0.39 17.74
C VAL A 156 3.74 0.36 16.41
N PHE A 157 4.84 1.09 16.21
CA PHE A 157 5.14 1.76 14.95
C PHE A 157 6.03 0.87 14.08
N PRO A 158 5.94 0.94 12.75
CA PRO A 158 6.76 0.11 11.90
C PRO A 158 8.14 0.74 11.72
N GLU A 159 9.12 -0.10 11.46
CA GLU A 159 10.44 0.31 11.01
C GLU A 159 10.69 -0.18 9.59
N PHE A 160 11.35 0.65 8.78
CA PHE A 160 11.69 0.24 7.42
C PHE A 160 12.97 -0.60 7.42
N GLY A 161 12.83 -1.86 7.01
CA GLY A 161 13.89 -2.85 7.09
C GLY A 161 13.79 -3.92 6.02
N LEU A 162 14.77 -4.81 6.01
CA LEU A 162 14.78 -5.98 5.16
C LEU A 162 14.03 -7.11 5.88
N ASN A 163 12.94 -7.59 5.29
CA ASN A 163 12.23 -8.79 5.74
C ASN A 163 12.45 -9.92 4.74
N GLY A 164 13.34 -10.85 5.08
CA GLY A 164 13.81 -11.87 4.14
C GLY A 164 14.55 -11.21 2.96
N ASN A 165 13.91 -11.17 1.79
CA ASN A 165 14.49 -10.63 0.55
C ASN A 165 13.81 -9.34 0.07
N VAL A 166 12.90 -8.77 0.85
CA VAL A 166 12.11 -7.60 0.45
C VAL A 166 12.27 -6.49 1.47
N TYR A 167 12.44 -5.26 1.00
CA TYR A 167 12.41 -4.07 1.83
C TYR A 167 10.97 -3.64 2.08
N GLU A 168 10.56 -3.56 3.35
CA GLU A 168 9.22 -3.15 3.73
C GLU A 168 9.18 -2.52 5.13
N TYR A 169 8.01 -2.00 5.49
CA TYR A 169 7.73 -1.50 6.84
C TYR A 169 7.27 -2.66 7.72
N ILE A 170 8.07 -2.98 8.74
CA ILE A 170 7.91 -4.15 9.61
C ILE A 170 7.48 -3.70 11.00
N TYR A 171 6.45 -4.30 11.54
CA TYR A 171 6.03 -4.08 12.93
C TYR A 171 6.70 -5.11 13.84
N ASN A 172 7.73 -4.69 14.58
CA ASN A 172 8.40 -5.57 15.54
C ASN A 172 7.57 -5.69 16.82
N LYS A 173 6.79 -6.77 16.91
CA LYS A 173 5.92 -7.10 18.07
C LYS A 173 6.62 -7.95 19.13
N GLU A 174 7.91 -8.25 18.95
CA GLU A 174 8.67 -9.05 19.91
C GLU A 174 9.49 -8.16 20.85
N ASP A 175 9.81 -6.93 20.42
CA ASP A 175 10.60 -5.98 21.19
C ASP A 175 9.72 -4.88 21.81
N GLU A 176 9.49 -5.00 23.12
CA GLU A 176 8.67 -4.05 23.89
C GLU A 176 9.25 -2.62 23.91
N HIS A 177 10.54 -2.43 23.60
CA HIS A 177 11.14 -1.10 23.51
C HIS A 177 10.56 -0.25 22.36
N ASN A 178 9.91 -0.89 21.39
CA ASN A 178 9.28 -0.22 20.24
C ASN A 178 7.81 0.11 20.48
N TYR A 179 7.31 -0.16 21.69
CA TYR A 179 5.92 0.09 22.04
C TYR A 179 5.68 1.51 22.53
N TYR A 180 4.48 1.98 22.21
CA TYR A 180 3.97 3.27 22.61
C TYR A 180 2.58 3.10 23.22
N CYS A 181 2.25 3.99 24.14
CA CYS A 181 0.90 4.11 24.66
C CYS A 181 0.14 5.13 23.86
N MET A 182 -1.01 4.72 23.34
CA MET A 182 -1.93 5.54 22.57
C MET A 182 -3.15 5.87 23.44
N LYS A 183 -3.41 7.16 23.64
CA LYS A 183 -4.57 7.65 24.38
C LYS A 183 -5.55 8.33 23.42
N ASN A 184 -6.81 7.89 23.45
CA ASN A 184 -7.90 8.53 22.71
C ASN A 184 -8.69 9.43 23.68
N GLU A 185 -8.74 10.73 23.41
CA GLU A 185 -9.64 11.62 24.16
C GLU A 185 -11.01 11.70 23.51
N SER A 186 -12.05 11.77 24.33
CA SER A 186 -13.44 11.47 23.94
C SER A 186 -14.10 12.55 23.08
N ASN A 187 -13.44 13.68 22.81
CA ASN A 187 -14.09 14.85 22.21
C ASN A 187 -13.46 15.36 20.91
N GLU A 188 -12.26 14.93 20.54
CA GLU A 188 -11.58 15.42 19.34
C GLU A 188 -10.88 14.22 18.70
N ASN A 189 -10.79 14.18 17.37
CA ASN A 189 -10.10 13.11 16.61
C ASN A 189 -8.58 13.11 16.84
N GLU A 190 -8.13 13.48 18.04
CA GLU A 190 -6.75 13.69 18.40
C GLU A 190 -6.25 12.50 19.20
N THR A 191 -5.29 11.80 18.60
CA THR A 191 -4.62 10.66 19.22
C THR A 191 -3.29 11.14 19.80
N MET A 192 -3.07 10.89 21.08
CA MET A 192 -1.81 11.19 21.74
C MET A 192 -0.99 9.93 21.99
N PHE A 193 0.34 10.08 21.94
CA PHE A 193 1.28 9.00 22.13
C PHE A 193 2.29 9.31 23.24
N SER A 194 2.65 8.31 24.03
CA SER A 194 3.78 8.35 24.95
C SER A 194 4.61 7.06 24.84
N LYS A 195 5.88 7.08 25.26
CA LYS A 195 6.71 5.88 25.24
C LYS A 195 6.22 4.84 26.25
N TYR A 196 6.29 3.57 25.89
CA TYR A 196 6.15 2.46 26.83
C TYR A 196 7.55 2.05 27.31
N LEU A 197 7.81 2.18 28.61
CA LEU A 197 9.12 1.89 29.22
C LEU A 197 8.89 1.11 30.51
N ASP A 198 9.68 0.05 30.72
CA ASP A 198 9.66 -0.77 31.94
C ASP A 198 8.26 -1.24 32.34
N GLY A 199 7.45 -1.64 31.36
CA GLY A 199 6.10 -2.15 31.57
C GLY A 199 5.03 -1.07 31.80
N LYS A 200 5.36 0.22 31.64
CA LYS A 200 4.46 1.34 31.93
C LYS A 200 4.47 2.40 30.83
N CYS A 201 3.35 3.11 30.69
CA CYS A 201 3.29 4.31 29.87
C CYS A 201 3.98 5.47 30.57
N SER A 202 4.76 6.25 29.83
CA SER A 202 5.16 7.59 30.27
C SER A 202 3.94 8.50 30.41
N ASP A 203 3.99 9.42 31.37
CA ASP A 203 2.98 10.46 31.56
C ASP A 203 3.08 11.58 30.48
N ASP A 204 4.19 11.62 29.73
CA ASP A 204 4.47 12.62 28.70
C ASP A 204 3.78 12.28 27.37
N TYR A 205 2.46 12.45 27.32
CA TYR A 205 1.67 12.29 26.10
C TYR A 205 1.83 13.50 25.17
N ASN A 206 2.11 13.22 23.90
CA ASN A 206 2.25 14.23 22.86
C ASN A 206 1.36 13.90 21.67
N TYR A 207 0.81 14.94 21.05
CA TYR A 207 0.12 14.80 19.78
C TYR A 207 1.11 14.46 18.67
N MET A 208 0.71 13.53 17.80
CA MET A 208 1.42 13.34 16.54
C MET A 208 1.10 14.51 15.62
N LYS A 209 2.12 15.31 15.28
CA LYS A 209 1.99 16.41 14.32
C LYS A 209 3.08 16.29 13.27
N MET A 210 2.73 16.52 12.02
CA MET A 210 3.69 16.63 10.93
C MET A 210 4.26 18.05 10.93
N ASP A 211 5.55 18.19 10.63
CA ASP A 211 6.16 19.52 10.56
C ASP A 211 5.78 20.25 9.27
N SER A 212 5.99 21.57 9.26
CA SER A 212 5.65 22.42 8.12
C SER A 212 6.41 22.01 6.85
N LYS A 213 7.64 21.48 7.00
CA LYS A 213 8.44 20.96 5.89
C LYS A 213 7.71 19.78 5.23
N TRP A 214 7.29 18.79 6.01
CA TRP A 214 6.58 17.62 5.51
C TRP A 214 5.27 18.02 4.85
N CYS A 215 4.51 18.91 5.50
CA CYS A 215 3.24 19.43 5.00
C CYS A 215 3.35 20.18 3.65
N LEU A 216 4.52 20.75 3.35
CA LEU A 216 4.78 21.33 2.03
C LEU A 216 5.17 20.26 1.00
N LEU A 217 5.99 19.30 1.40
CA LEU A 217 6.58 18.31 0.51
C LEU A 217 5.62 17.20 0.08
N TYR A 218 4.68 16.77 0.93
CA TYR A 218 3.76 15.67 0.60
C TYR A 218 2.91 15.99 -0.63
N LYS A 219 2.71 17.28 -0.94
CA LYS A 219 2.00 17.76 -2.15
C LYS A 219 2.65 17.32 -3.45
N ASN A 220 3.93 16.96 -3.41
CA ASN A 220 4.68 16.48 -4.56
C ASN A 220 4.70 14.94 -4.66
N SER A 221 3.97 14.23 -3.80
CA SER A 221 3.84 12.77 -3.80
C SER A 221 2.46 12.34 -4.32
N THR A 222 2.25 11.03 -4.55
CA THR A 222 0.93 10.51 -4.94
C THR A 222 -0.10 10.57 -3.80
N LEU A 223 0.32 10.84 -2.55
CA LEU A 223 -0.57 10.93 -1.38
C LEU A 223 -1.63 12.01 -1.48
N VAL A 224 -1.41 13.05 -2.30
CA VAL A 224 -2.40 14.12 -2.49
C VAL A 224 -3.77 13.57 -2.86
N ASN A 225 -3.78 12.45 -3.59
CA ASN A 225 -4.97 11.79 -4.10
C ASN A 225 -5.61 10.81 -3.10
N ASN A 226 -4.97 10.52 -1.97
CA ASN A 226 -5.48 9.62 -0.94
C ASN A 226 -6.10 10.44 0.22
N PRO A 227 -7.41 10.32 0.47
CA PRO A 227 -8.01 10.85 1.69
C PRO A 227 -7.60 9.94 2.86
N ASP A 228 -6.75 10.43 3.76
CA ASP A 228 -6.24 9.65 4.89
C ASP A 228 -5.97 10.53 6.12
N LEU A 229 -6.08 9.95 7.32
CA LEU A 229 -5.93 10.61 8.63
C LEU A 229 -4.59 11.35 8.76
N VAL A 230 -3.53 10.82 8.15
CA VAL A 230 -2.19 11.44 8.18
C VAL A 230 -2.15 12.77 7.43
N LYS A 231 -3.00 12.97 6.41
CA LYS A 231 -3.13 14.25 5.70
C LYS A 231 -3.77 15.32 6.60
N GLY A 232 -4.72 14.93 7.46
CA GLY A 232 -5.35 15.81 8.44
C GLY A 232 -4.39 16.36 9.49
N LEU A 233 -3.20 15.77 9.65
CA LEU A 233 -2.15 16.28 10.55
C LEU A 233 -1.43 17.54 10.04
N CYS A 234 -1.76 17.96 8.81
CA CYS A 234 -1.24 19.18 8.18
C CYS A 234 -2.27 20.31 8.08
N GLU A 235 -3.52 20.05 8.47
CA GLU A 235 -4.61 21.03 8.44
C GLU A 235 -4.83 21.52 9.89
N GLU A 236 -4.54 22.82 10.12
CA GLU A 236 -5.12 23.60 11.23
C GLU A 236 -6.50 24.10 10.83
#